data_AF-C8X4P9-F1
#
_entry.id   AF-C8X4P9-F1
#
_cell.length_a   1.000
_cell.length_b   1.000
_cell.length_c   1.000
_cell.angle_alpha   90.00
_cell.angle_beta   90.00
_cell.angle_gamma   90.00
#
_symmetry.space_group_name_H-M   'P 1'
#
loop_
_entity.id
_entity.type
_entity.pdbx_description
1 polymer ?
#
loop_
_entity_poly.entity_id
_entity_poly.type
_entity_poly.pdbx_seq_one_letter_code
_entity_poly.pdbx_strand_id
1 'polypeptide(L)'
;MRVVIVLLWCLAVAGMVCGGALAQAGETTSRLYRDRTGKSEVFFCWQISAPDPETRRIVSRKANATYRNICRPNGRTLRWEVAKPGVTGKAWVDGATLRLRGAVDGEAVAWQRPVAEAGWFQPLSFALRGVARGEETTKRLVTLRPDTLEPMSIRATRKGVEQVVIEGQAVEAVRVQIRLTGWLRMLWHGDYWFRTGDWVFVRYEGVNGPPGTPKTEIVLIEEDIGNARCLDRIGKQEESRLDTAGP
;
A
#
# COMPACT_ATOMS: atom_id res chain seq x y z
N MET A 1 -22.57 -82.85 1.29
CA MET A 1 -21.64 -82.93 0.14
C MET A 1 -22.20 -82.02 -0.96
N ARG A 2 -21.37 -81.12 -1.54
CA ARG A 2 -21.67 -80.01 -2.48
C ARG A 2 -22.36 -78.81 -1.79
N VAL A 3 -21.66 -77.75 -1.35
CA VAL A 3 -20.84 -76.74 -2.07
C VAL A 3 -21.57 -76.17 -3.28
N VAL A 4 -22.20 -75.02 -3.09
CA VAL A 4 -22.44 -74.01 -4.13
C VAL A 4 -22.05 -72.65 -3.53
N ILE A 5 -20.97 -72.12 -4.07
CA ILE A 5 -20.41 -70.79 -3.86
C ILE A 5 -21.19 -69.84 -4.78
N VAL A 6 -21.76 -68.76 -4.26
CA VAL A 6 -22.15 -67.59 -5.08
C VAL A 6 -21.72 -66.29 -4.38
N LEU A 7 -20.52 -65.88 -4.78
CA LEU A 7 -20.01 -64.52 -5.03
C LEU A 7 -20.77 -63.30 -4.46
N LEU A 8 -20.09 -62.70 -3.47
CA LEU A 8 -19.81 -61.27 -3.31
C LEU A 8 -20.26 -60.35 -4.46
N TRP A 9 -21.08 -59.35 -4.13
CA TRP A 9 -20.96 -57.99 -4.68
C TRP A 9 -20.97 -56.97 -3.53
N CYS A 10 -19.78 -56.45 -3.24
CA CYS A 10 -19.57 -55.25 -2.44
C CYS A 10 -20.12 -54.03 -3.20
N LEU A 11 -21.15 -53.37 -2.68
CA LEU A 11 -21.44 -51.99 -3.04
C LEU A 11 -20.97 -51.10 -1.87
N ALA A 12 -19.70 -50.73 -1.95
CA ALA A 12 -19.14 -49.65 -1.14
C ALA A 12 -19.74 -48.33 -1.64
N VAL A 13 -20.59 -47.72 -0.83
CA VAL A 13 -21.00 -46.33 -1.01
C VAL A 13 -19.79 -45.46 -0.62
N ALA A 14 -18.94 -45.17 -1.61
CA ALA A 14 -17.90 -44.17 -1.47
C ALA A 14 -18.57 -42.79 -1.45
N GLY A 15 -18.93 -42.32 -0.26
CA GLY A 15 -19.25 -40.93 0.00
C GLY A 15 -17.99 -40.09 -0.19
N MET A 16 -17.70 -39.71 -1.43
CA MET A 16 -16.70 -38.69 -1.72
C MET A 16 -17.30 -37.34 -1.33
N VAL A 17 -17.12 -36.98 -0.05
CA VAL A 17 -17.35 -35.62 0.42
C VAL A 17 -16.34 -34.74 -0.30
N CYS A 18 -16.79 -34.09 -1.37
CA CYS A 18 -16.10 -32.95 -1.95
C CYS A 18 -16.01 -31.87 -0.87
N GLY A 19 -14.93 -31.92 -0.08
CA GLY A 19 -14.49 -30.82 0.77
C GLY A 19 -14.02 -29.69 -0.12
N GLY A 20 -14.97 -28.98 -0.74
CA GLY A 20 -14.73 -27.68 -1.31
C GLY A 20 -14.31 -26.78 -0.17
N ALA A 21 -13.00 -26.58 -0.01
CA ALA A 21 -12.49 -25.47 0.77
C ALA A 21 -12.97 -24.20 0.06
N LEU A 22 -14.12 -23.68 0.51
CA LEU A 22 -14.51 -22.32 0.25
C LEU A 22 -13.37 -21.48 0.82
N ALA A 23 -12.52 -20.95 -0.06
CA ALA A 23 -11.54 -19.96 0.31
C ALA A 23 -12.32 -18.82 0.99
N GLN A 24 -12.21 -18.70 2.31
CA GLN A 24 -12.71 -17.52 3.01
C GLN A 24 -12.01 -16.33 2.35
N ALA A 25 -12.78 -15.52 1.62
CA ALA A 25 -12.30 -14.26 1.11
C ALA A 25 -11.81 -13.46 2.33
N GLY A 26 -10.50 -13.24 2.41
CA GLY A 26 -9.91 -12.55 3.55
C GLY A 26 -10.56 -11.19 3.75
N GLU A 27 -10.77 -10.84 5.02
CA GLU A 27 -11.41 -9.60 5.43
C GLU A 27 -10.74 -8.38 4.76
N THR A 28 -11.56 -7.47 4.24
CA THR A 28 -11.09 -6.25 3.59
C THR A 28 -11.26 -5.08 4.53
N THR A 29 -10.16 -4.52 4.99
CA THR A 29 -10.15 -3.31 5.81
C THR A 29 -10.08 -2.08 4.91
N SER A 30 -10.89 -1.05 5.20
CA SER A 30 -10.90 0.23 4.49
C SER A 30 -10.64 1.38 5.45
N ARG A 31 -9.79 2.34 5.06
CA ARG A 31 -9.46 3.51 5.86
C ARG A 31 -9.55 4.77 5.02
N LEU A 32 -10.03 5.86 5.62
CA LEU A 32 -10.06 7.19 5.02
C LEU A 32 -8.89 8.01 5.56
N TYR A 33 -8.14 8.63 4.67
CA TYR A 33 -7.06 9.54 5.02
C TYR A 33 -7.32 10.92 4.42
N ARG A 34 -6.78 11.95 5.07
CA ARG A 34 -6.74 13.33 4.58
C ARG A 34 -5.30 13.68 4.27
N ASP A 35 -5.05 14.16 3.06
CA ASP A 35 -3.76 14.59 2.53
C ASP A 35 -3.83 16.10 2.30
N ARG A 36 -3.01 16.83 3.04
CA ARG A 36 -2.93 18.29 3.03
C ARG A 36 -1.55 18.73 2.59
N THR A 37 -1.48 19.54 1.55
CA THR A 37 -0.24 20.16 1.08
C THR A 37 -0.48 21.64 0.82
N GLY A 38 0.10 22.51 1.65
CA GLY A 38 -0.21 23.94 1.63
C GLY A 38 -1.69 24.20 1.90
N LYS A 39 -2.37 24.90 0.96
CA LYS A 39 -3.82 25.17 1.02
C LYS A 39 -4.67 24.04 0.43
N SER A 40 -4.05 23.07 -0.24
CA SER A 40 -4.77 21.97 -0.86
C SER A 40 -5.02 20.87 0.15
N GLU A 41 -6.25 20.39 0.18
CA GLU A 41 -6.66 19.25 0.99
C GLU A 41 -7.42 18.25 0.11
N VAL A 42 -7.09 16.97 0.25
CA VAL A 42 -7.77 15.87 -0.45
C VAL A 42 -7.93 14.65 0.44
N PHE A 43 -9.09 14.00 0.37
CA PHE A 43 -9.34 12.70 0.96
C PHE A 43 -8.97 11.57 0.01
N PHE A 44 -8.53 10.45 0.59
CA PHE A 44 -8.27 9.24 -0.16
C PHE A 44 -8.58 7.99 0.64
N CYS A 45 -9.07 6.99 -0.08
CA CYS A 45 -9.39 5.68 0.46
C CYS A 45 -8.18 4.78 0.34
N TRP A 46 -7.86 4.08 1.41
CA TRP A 46 -6.83 3.04 1.44
C TRP A 46 -7.48 1.74 1.89
N GLN A 47 -7.31 0.69 1.10
CA GLN A 47 -7.92 -0.62 1.36
C GLN A 47 -6.85 -1.68 1.33
N ILE A 48 -6.97 -2.66 2.22
CA ILE A 48 -6.13 -3.85 2.22
C ILE A 48 -7.02 -5.09 2.31
N SER A 49 -6.67 -6.12 1.53
CA SER A 49 -7.23 -7.46 1.66
C SER A 49 -6.11 -8.49 1.62
N ALA A 50 -6.37 -9.66 2.20
CA ALA A 50 -5.47 -10.82 2.19
C ALA A 50 -6.16 -11.96 1.42
N PRO A 51 -6.05 -12.00 0.09
CA PRO A 51 -6.72 -13.02 -0.71
C PRO A 51 -6.17 -14.43 -0.45
N ASP A 52 -4.92 -14.51 0.05
CA ASP A 52 -4.23 -15.73 0.44
C ASP A 52 -3.20 -15.42 1.56
N PRO A 53 -2.60 -16.44 2.20
CA PRO A 53 -1.64 -16.22 3.28
C PRO A 53 -0.37 -15.46 2.85
N GLU A 54 0.07 -15.62 1.60
CA GLU A 54 1.34 -15.13 1.06
C GLU A 54 1.25 -13.73 0.44
N THR A 55 0.04 -13.21 0.22
CA THR A 55 -0.15 -11.92 -0.44
C THR A 55 -1.07 -10.97 0.31
N ARG A 56 -0.83 -9.68 0.09
CA ARG A 56 -1.66 -8.56 0.50
C ARG A 56 -1.93 -7.71 -0.71
N ARG A 57 -3.19 -7.41 -0.96
CA ARG A 57 -3.62 -6.50 -2.02
C ARG A 57 -3.98 -5.18 -1.38
N ILE A 58 -3.29 -4.11 -1.79
CA ILE A 58 -3.52 -2.76 -1.26
C ILE A 58 -3.96 -1.85 -2.40
N VAL A 59 -5.08 -1.16 -2.22
CA VAL A 59 -5.60 -0.19 -3.20
C VAL A 59 -5.74 1.16 -2.53
N SER A 60 -5.16 2.20 -3.12
CA SER A 60 -5.39 3.58 -2.72
C SER A 60 -6.12 4.33 -3.83
N ARG A 61 -7.22 5.01 -3.50
CA ARG A 61 -8.01 5.79 -4.46
C ARG A 61 -8.16 7.23 -3.99
N LYS A 62 -7.92 8.15 -4.90
CA LYS A 62 -8.28 9.57 -4.88
C LYS A 62 -9.26 9.80 -6.04
N ALA A 63 -9.88 10.98 -6.10
CA ALA A 63 -10.82 11.34 -7.17
C ALA A 63 -10.27 11.00 -8.57
N ASN A 64 -9.05 11.45 -8.85
CA ASN A 64 -8.39 11.27 -10.15
C ASN A 64 -7.19 10.32 -10.11
N ALA A 65 -6.94 9.58 -9.02
CA ALA A 65 -5.76 8.72 -8.96
C ALA A 65 -6.05 7.38 -8.29
N THR A 66 -5.56 6.29 -8.88
CA THR A 66 -5.61 4.95 -8.30
C THR A 66 -4.23 4.33 -8.26
N TYR A 67 -3.90 3.75 -7.11
CA TYR A 67 -2.68 2.99 -6.86
C TYR A 67 -3.07 1.59 -6.44
N ARG A 68 -2.46 0.57 -7.04
CA ARG A 68 -2.69 -0.84 -6.70
C ARG A 68 -1.36 -1.49 -6.39
N ASN A 69 -1.31 -2.28 -5.34
CA ASN A 69 -0.12 -3.01 -4.93
C ASN A 69 -0.51 -4.46 -4.61
N ILE A 70 0.35 -5.39 -5.01
CA ILE A 70 0.37 -6.76 -4.50
C ILE A 70 1.71 -6.90 -3.78
N CYS A 71 1.67 -7.22 -2.50
CA CYS A 71 2.84 -7.30 -1.63
C CYS A 71 2.82 -8.61 -0.84
N ARG A 72 3.99 -9.04 -0.38
CA ARG A 72 4.10 -10.07 0.66
C ARG A 72 3.69 -9.49 2.03
N PRO A 73 3.37 -10.33 3.04
CA PRO A 73 3.06 -9.89 4.40
C PRO A 73 4.14 -8.99 5.03
N ASN A 74 5.41 -9.19 4.68
CA ASN A 74 6.54 -8.36 5.12
C ASN A 74 6.66 -7.01 4.38
N GLY A 75 5.72 -6.69 3.48
CA GLY A 75 5.68 -5.44 2.73
C GLY A 75 6.44 -5.44 1.41
N ARG A 76 7.20 -6.49 1.06
CA ARG A 76 7.93 -6.56 -0.21
C ARG A 76 6.95 -6.59 -1.39
N THR A 77 7.07 -5.64 -2.31
CA THR A 77 6.17 -5.50 -3.45
C THR A 77 6.49 -6.52 -4.52
N LEU A 78 5.42 -7.13 -5.07
CA LEU A 78 5.46 -8.06 -6.19
C LEU A 78 4.98 -7.39 -7.47
N ARG A 79 3.93 -6.57 -7.36
CA ARG A 79 3.34 -5.81 -8.46
C ARG A 79 2.82 -4.48 -7.96
N TRP A 80 2.91 -3.46 -8.81
CA TRP A 80 2.36 -2.14 -8.58
C TRP A 80 1.76 -1.59 -9.86
N GLU A 81 0.67 -0.85 -9.72
CA GLU A 81 0.05 -0.10 -10.81
C GLU A 81 -0.35 1.29 -10.32
N VAL A 82 -0.16 2.28 -11.18
CA VAL A 82 -0.63 3.65 -10.99
C VAL A 82 -1.41 4.11 -12.20
N ALA A 83 -2.49 4.83 -11.96
CA ALA A 83 -3.21 5.61 -12.96
C ALA A 83 -3.61 6.94 -12.32
N LYS A 84 -3.18 8.05 -12.92
CA LYS A 84 -3.52 9.42 -12.55
C LYS A 84 -3.36 10.35 -13.77
N PRO A 85 -3.83 11.61 -13.75
CA PRO A 85 -3.55 12.56 -14.82
C PRO A 85 -2.06 12.60 -15.17
N GLY A 86 -1.75 12.52 -16.45
CA GLY A 86 -0.39 12.52 -16.98
C GLY A 86 0.39 11.21 -16.78
N VAL A 87 0.00 10.29 -15.89
CA VAL A 87 0.82 9.10 -15.60
C VAL A 87 0.01 7.81 -15.52
N THR A 88 0.41 6.83 -16.33
CA THR A 88 0.00 5.43 -16.16
C THR A 88 1.24 4.55 -16.05
N GLY A 89 1.21 3.55 -15.17
CA GLY A 89 2.38 2.70 -14.98
C GLY A 89 2.03 1.36 -14.36
N LYS A 90 2.78 0.33 -14.76
CA LYS A 90 2.76 -1.00 -14.16
C LYS A 90 4.20 -1.44 -13.96
N ALA A 91 4.48 -1.95 -12.76
CA ALA A 91 5.78 -2.53 -12.44
C ALA A 91 5.60 -3.89 -11.77
N TRP A 92 6.53 -4.80 -11.99
CA TRP A 92 6.49 -6.14 -11.43
C TRP A 92 7.88 -6.75 -11.32
N VAL A 93 8.03 -7.69 -10.39
CA VAL A 93 9.26 -8.46 -10.22
C VAL A 93 9.16 -9.75 -11.03
N ASP A 94 10.21 -10.03 -11.80
CA ASP A 94 10.42 -11.25 -12.57
C ASP A 94 11.82 -11.79 -12.24
N GLY A 95 11.87 -12.84 -11.43
CA GLY A 95 13.12 -13.31 -10.80
C GLY A 95 13.79 -12.22 -9.95
N ALA A 96 15.01 -11.84 -10.34
CA ALA A 96 15.77 -10.75 -9.72
C ALA A 96 15.61 -9.39 -10.41
N THR A 97 14.71 -9.27 -11.39
CA THR A 97 14.55 -8.07 -12.22
C THR A 97 13.25 -7.34 -11.91
N LEU A 98 13.33 -6.04 -11.65
CA LEU A 98 12.17 -5.14 -11.63
C LEU A 98 11.95 -4.62 -13.04
N ARG A 99 10.75 -4.86 -13.56
CA ARG A 99 10.31 -4.40 -14.88
C ARG A 99 9.27 -3.32 -14.70
N LEU A 100 9.28 -2.32 -15.57
CA LEU A 100 8.28 -1.26 -15.63
C LEU A 100 7.86 -0.98 -17.07
N ARG A 101 6.56 -0.72 -17.26
CA ARG A 101 5.98 -0.13 -18.48
C ARG A 101 4.91 0.89 -18.11
N GLY A 102 4.81 1.97 -18.86
CA GLY A 102 3.86 3.04 -18.61
C GLY A 102 3.97 4.18 -19.60
N ALA A 103 3.37 5.30 -19.25
CA ALA A 103 3.53 6.57 -19.93
C ALA A 103 3.54 7.73 -18.93
N VAL A 104 4.32 8.76 -19.24
CA VAL A 104 4.41 10.04 -18.51
C VAL A 104 4.16 11.16 -19.54
N ASP A 105 3.14 11.97 -19.32
CA ASP A 105 2.69 13.07 -20.19
C ASP A 105 2.55 12.67 -21.67
N GLY A 106 2.06 11.45 -21.90
CA GLY A 106 1.85 10.87 -23.24
C GLY A 106 3.07 10.14 -23.81
N GLU A 107 4.26 10.29 -23.22
CA GLU A 107 5.47 9.62 -23.66
C GLU A 107 5.59 8.22 -23.04
N ALA A 108 5.84 7.21 -23.86
CA ALA A 108 5.97 5.83 -23.39
C ALA A 108 7.28 5.65 -22.60
N VAL A 109 7.19 5.03 -21.43
CA VAL A 109 8.33 4.68 -20.57
C VAL A 109 8.37 3.18 -20.36
N ALA A 110 9.50 2.55 -20.65
CA ALA A 110 9.73 1.14 -20.36
C ALA A 110 11.19 0.90 -19.98
N TRP A 111 11.40 0.15 -18.91
CA TRP A 111 12.74 -0.23 -18.49
C TRP A 111 12.72 -1.52 -17.66
N GLN A 112 13.90 -2.12 -17.52
CA GLN A 112 14.14 -3.25 -16.63
C GLN A 112 15.45 -3.01 -15.89
N ARG A 113 15.48 -3.24 -14.58
CA ARG A 113 16.64 -3.04 -13.72
C ARG A 113 16.70 -4.15 -12.68
N PRO A 114 17.89 -4.57 -12.20
CA PRO A 114 17.97 -5.50 -11.09
C PRO A 114 17.25 -4.94 -9.85
N VAL A 115 16.46 -5.77 -9.17
CA VAL A 115 16.04 -5.49 -7.80
C VAL A 115 17.29 -5.63 -6.94
N ALA A 116 17.87 -4.49 -6.55
CA ALA A 116 18.99 -4.48 -5.60
C ALA A 116 18.64 -5.29 -4.34
N GLU A 117 19.65 -5.75 -3.59
CA GLU A 117 19.45 -6.50 -2.33
C GLU A 117 18.47 -5.81 -1.37
N ALA A 118 18.43 -4.48 -1.40
CA ALA A 118 17.50 -3.65 -0.63
C ALA A 118 16.01 -3.95 -0.91
N GLY A 119 15.67 -4.62 -2.01
CA GLY A 119 14.31 -4.96 -2.39
C GLY A 119 13.45 -3.77 -2.79
N TRP A 120 12.26 -4.07 -3.34
CA TRP A 120 11.27 -3.07 -3.75
C TRP A 120 10.06 -3.10 -2.82
N PHE A 121 9.65 -1.92 -2.34
CA PHE A 121 8.67 -1.77 -1.26
C PHE A 121 7.77 -0.54 -1.47
N GLN A 122 6.47 -0.79 -1.62
CA GLN A 122 5.38 0.18 -1.66
C GLN A 122 4.01 -0.50 -1.46
N PRO A 123 3.00 0.19 -0.89
CA PRO A 123 3.09 1.56 -0.37
C PRO A 123 3.83 1.59 0.97
N LEU A 124 4.52 2.71 1.26
CA LEU A 124 5.32 2.86 2.48
C LEU A 124 4.47 2.81 3.76
N SER A 125 3.18 3.19 3.68
CA SER A 125 2.20 3.05 4.77
C SER A 125 1.96 1.60 5.21
N PHE A 126 2.37 0.61 4.41
CA PHE A 126 2.35 -0.79 4.77
C PHE A 126 3.76 -1.36 4.94
N ALA A 127 4.65 -1.05 4.01
CA ALA A 127 5.98 -1.65 3.96
C ALA A 127 6.88 -1.30 5.16
N LEU A 128 6.64 -0.16 5.82
CA LEU A 128 7.45 0.27 6.96
C LEU A 128 7.01 -0.33 8.31
N ARG A 129 5.94 -1.15 8.34
CA ARG A 129 5.43 -1.76 9.59
C ARG A 129 6.46 -2.61 10.32
N GLY A 130 7.29 -3.38 9.59
CA GLY A 130 8.35 -4.18 10.22
C GLY A 130 9.41 -3.31 10.90
N VAL A 131 9.76 -2.18 10.29
CA VAL A 131 10.67 -1.18 10.90
C VAL A 131 10.03 -0.55 12.14
N ALA A 132 8.73 -0.24 12.09
CA ALA A 132 8.01 0.32 13.24
C ALA A 132 7.98 -0.67 14.43
N ARG A 133 7.75 -1.96 14.15
CA ARG A 133 7.79 -3.06 15.13
C ARG A 133 9.17 -3.30 15.73
N GLY A 134 10.22 -2.80 15.10
CA GLY A 134 11.60 -3.03 15.53
C GLY A 134 12.19 -4.37 15.05
N GLU A 135 11.57 -5.03 14.06
CA GLU A 135 12.16 -6.19 13.36
C GLU A 135 13.52 -5.82 12.76
N GLU A 136 13.63 -4.56 12.29
CA GLU A 136 14.86 -3.92 11.84
C GLU A 136 14.86 -2.47 12.32
N THR A 137 15.93 -1.99 12.96
CA THR A 137 16.03 -0.58 13.38
C THR A 137 16.29 0.36 12.22
N THR A 138 16.91 -0.14 11.14
CA THR A 138 17.16 0.59 9.89
C THR A 138 17.08 -0.35 8.70
N LYS A 139 16.42 0.10 7.64
CA LYS A 139 16.22 -0.66 6.40
C LYS A 139 16.51 0.20 5.18
N ARG A 140 17.31 -0.30 4.24
CA ARG A 140 17.41 0.28 2.88
C ARG A 140 16.35 -0.37 2.01
N LEU A 141 15.66 0.44 1.21
CA LEU A 141 14.62 -0.04 0.32
C LEU A 141 14.55 0.83 -0.95
N VAL A 142 14.07 0.22 -2.03
CA VAL A 142 13.74 0.92 -3.27
C VAL A 142 12.22 1.10 -3.34
N THR A 143 11.78 2.29 -3.74
CA THR A 143 10.38 2.59 -4.10
C THR A 143 10.32 3.26 -5.47
N LEU A 144 9.16 3.33 -6.11
CA LEU A 144 9.00 4.05 -7.39
C LEU A 144 8.31 5.38 -7.16
N ARG A 145 8.83 6.44 -7.80
CA ARG A 145 8.16 7.73 -7.80
C ARG A 145 6.93 7.65 -8.72
N PRO A 146 5.72 7.98 -8.23
CA PRO A 146 4.52 7.87 -9.03
C PRO A 146 4.41 8.96 -10.11
N ASP A 147 5.22 10.03 -10.05
CA ASP A 147 5.21 11.12 -11.04
C ASP A 147 6.12 10.83 -12.24
N THR A 148 7.28 10.21 -12.00
CA THR A 148 8.30 10.01 -13.03
C THR A 148 8.51 8.54 -13.40
N LEU A 149 7.89 7.62 -12.67
CA LEU A 149 8.10 6.18 -12.79
C LEU A 149 9.56 5.74 -12.57
N GLU A 150 10.39 6.57 -11.94
CA GLU A 150 11.78 6.27 -11.63
C GLU A 150 11.93 5.67 -10.23
N PRO A 151 12.86 4.70 -10.03
CA PRO A 151 13.18 4.18 -8.73
C PRO A 151 13.92 5.20 -7.86
N MET A 152 13.64 5.13 -6.58
CA MET A 152 14.20 5.97 -5.54
C MET A 152 14.64 5.09 -4.37
N SER A 153 15.94 5.14 -4.06
CA SER A 153 16.51 4.43 -2.92
C SER A 153 16.41 5.27 -1.66
N ILE A 154 15.77 4.72 -0.62
CA ILE A 154 15.60 5.37 0.67
C ILE A 154 16.13 4.51 1.80
N ARG A 155 16.42 5.18 2.92
CA ARG A 155 16.72 4.56 4.21
C ARG A 155 15.59 4.90 5.17
N ALA A 156 14.94 3.88 5.71
CA ALA A 156 13.99 3.99 6.81
C ALA A 156 14.71 3.72 8.13
N THR A 157 14.45 4.53 9.15
CA THR A 157 15.05 4.41 10.49
C THR A 157 13.96 4.59 11.54
N ARG A 158 13.84 3.63 12.46
CA ARG A 158 12.97 3.73 13.63
C ARG A 158 13.53 4.80 14.58
N LYS A 159 12.70 5.74 15.02
CA LYS A 159 13.10 6.86 15.90
C LYS A 159 12.66 6.71 17.34
N GLY A 160 11.63 5.90 17.61
CA GLY A 160 11.10 5.68 18.96
C GLY A 160 9.58 5.78 19.00
N VAL A 161 9.02 5.58 20.19
CA VAL A 161 7.60 5.78 20.50
C VAL A 161 7.41 7.23 20.95
N GLU A 162 6.37 7.89 20.47
CA GLU A 162 5.98 9.24 20.88
C GLU A 162 4.45 9.42 20.81
N GLN A 163 3.93 10.39 21.56
CA GLN A 163 2.53 10.78 21.50
C GLN A 163 2.32 11.75 20.33
N VAL A 164 1.34 11.46 19.47
CA VAL A 164 0.91 12.34 18.38
C VAL A 164 -0.58 12.64 18.49
N VAL A 165 -0.99 13.85 18.12
CA VAL A 165 -2.41 14.22 18.08
C VAL A 165 -2.97 14.01 16.68
N ILE A 166 -3.99 13.16 16.54
CA ILE A 166 -4.69 12.85 15.30
C ILE A 166 -6.17 13.14 15.51
N GLU A 167 -6.77 14.04 14.73
CA GLU A 167 -8.17 14.47 14.88
C GLU A 167 -8.55 14.84 16.34
N GLY A 168 -7.63 15.51 17.05
CA GLY A 168 -7.84 15.93 18.45
C GLY A 168 -7.62 14.84 19.50
N GLN A 169 -7.30 13.60 19.10
CA GLN A 169 -7.04 12.49 20.00
C GLN A 169 -5.54 12.22 20.13
N ALA A 170 -5.05 12.02 21.35
CA ALA A 170 -3.69 11.57 21.59
C ALA A 170 -3.55 10.09 21.24
N VAL A 171 -2.60 9.77 20.37
CA VAL A 171 -2.29 8.42 19.89
C VAL A 171 -0.82 8.12 20.15
N GLU A 172 -0.55 7.01 20.83
CA GLU A 172 0.81 6.51 20.97
C GLU A 172 1.26 5.84 19.67
N ALA A 173 2.36 6.32 19.09
CA ALA A 173 2.82 5.84 17.80
C ALA A 173 4.35 5.75 17.72
N VAL A 174 4.84 4.81 16.92
CA VAL A 174 6.26 4.73 16.56
C VAL A 174 6.53 5.61 15.35
N ARG A 175 7.47 6.53 15.49
CA ARG A 175 7.99 7.33 14.39
C ARG A 175 9.05 6.55 13.60
N VAL A 176 8.88 6.47 12.29
CA VAL A 176 9.83 5.95 11.32
C VAL A 176 10.19 7.07 10.35
N GLN A 177 11.45 7.47 10.34
CA GLN A 177 11.95 8.49 9.41
C GLN A 177 12.50 7.83 8.15
N ILE A 178 12.14 8.36 6.99
CA ILE A 178 12.75 8.02 5.72
C ILE A 178 13.58 9.18 5.18
N ARG A 179 14.72 8.85 4.55
CA ARG A 179 15.58 9.79 3.82
C ARG A 179 16.06 9.18 2.52
N LEU A 180 16.32 10.03 1.52
CA LEU A 180 17.03 9.60 0.32
C LEU A 180 18.41 9.04 0.68
N THR A 181 18.85 8.01 -0.04
CA THR A 181 20.24 7.54 0.05
C THR A 181 21.14 8.31 -0.91
N GLY A 182 22.46 8.31 -0.64
CA GLY A 182 23.45 8.97 -1.49
C GLY A 182 23.54 10.48 -1.23
N TRP A 183 24.00 11.22 -2.24
CA TRP A 183 24.33 12.64 -2.14
C TRP A 183 23.09 13.53 -1.92
N LEU A 184 21.90 13.04 -2.31
CA LEU A 184 20.61 13.73 -2.19
C LEU A 184 19.96 13.61 -0.80
N ARG A 185 20.62 12.98 0.19
CA ARG A 185 20.08 12.71 1.54
C ARG A 185 19.63 13.94 2.34
N MET A 186 20.06 15.14 1.93
CA MET A 186 19.78 16.40 2.63
C MET A 186 18.53 17.11 2.08
N LEU A 187 18.08 16.76 0.87
CA LEU A 187 17.04 17.50 0.16
C LEU A 187 15.63 17.00 0.46
N TRP A 188 15.49 15.80 1.02
CA TRP A 188 14.17 15.23 1.29
C TRP A 188 14.20 14.26 2.46
N HIS A 189 13.23 14.41 3.36
CA HIS A 189 12.89 13.44 4.38
C HIS A 189 11.38 13.40 4.57
N GLY A 190 10.92 12.29 5.13
CA GLY A 190 9.55 12.16 5.60
C GLY A 190 9.51 11.35 6.88
N ASP A 191 8.55 11.65 7.73
CA ASP A 191 8.31 10.95 8.98
C ASP A 191 6.95 10.25 8.89
N TYR A 192 6.92 8.99 9.30
CA TYR A 192 5.74 8.13 9.30
C TYR A 192 5.47 7.70 10.73
N TRP A 193 4.22 7.77 11.16
CA TRP A 193 3.79 7.30 12.46
C TRP A 193 2.89 6.08 12.33
N PHE A 194 3.22 5.06 13.12
CA PHE A 194 2.49 3.82 13.20
C PHE A 194 1.97 3.64 14.63
N ARG A 195 0.65 3.59 14.81
CA ARG A 195 0.03 3.40 16.13
C ARG A 195 0.55 2.12 16.79
N THR A 196 0.88 2.20 18.07
CA THR A 196 1.32 1.03 18.84
C THR A 196 0.16 0.04 19.00
N GLY A 197 0.48 -1.25 19.16
CA GLY A 197 -0.53 -2.32 19.24
C GLY A 197 -0.88 -2.93 17.87
N ASP A 198 -1.31 -2.15 16.89
CA ASP A 198 -1.79 -2.66 15.59
C ASP A 198 -0.95 -2.22 14.37
N TRP A 199 -0.02 -1.27 14.55
CA TRP A 199 0.88 -0.79 13.52
C TRP A 199 0.15 -0.17 12.32
N VAL A 200 -1.04 0.37 12.56
CA VAL A 200 -1.77 1.18 11.58
C VAL A 200 -1.01 2.46 11.32
N PHE A 201 -0.83 2.81 10.04
CA PHE A 201 -0.28 4.09 9.64
C PHE A 201 -1.29 5.18 10.00
N VAL A 202 -0.90 6.13 10.86
CA VAL A 202 -1.82 7.17 11.36
C VAL A 202 -1.44 8.57 10.91
N ARG A 203 -0.16 8.81 10.61
CA ARG A 203 0.32 10.11 10.15
C ARG A 203 1.54 9.99 9.27
N TYR A 204 1.63 10.89 8.29
CA TYR A 204 2.85 11.21 7.58
C TYR A 204 3.07 12.72 7.58
N GLU A 205 4.34 13.10 7.61
CA GLU A 205 4.79 14.45 7.39
C GLU A 205 6.03 14.46 6.49
N GLY A 206 6.09 15.35 5.51
CA GLY A 206 7.30 15.51 4.71
C GLY A 206 7.29 16.77 3.86
N VAL A 207 8.48 17.18 3.41
CA VAL A 207 8.66 18.31 2.50
C VAL A 207 9.05 17.76 1.14
N ASN A 208 8.15 17.84 0.16
CA ASN A 208 8.34 17.25 -1.16
C ASN A 208 9.00 18.22 -2.14
N GLY A 209 10.21 18.70 -1.87
CA GLY A 209 10.91 19.59 -2.81
C GLY A 209 12.02 20.46 -2.20
N PRO A 210 12.54 21.43 -2.97
CA PRO A 210 13.54 22.38 -2.49
C PRO A 210 13.02 23.25 -1.33
N PRO A 211 13.90 23.96 -0.61
CA PRO A 211 13.51 24.87 0.47
C PRO A 211 12.37 25.80 0.05
N GLY A 212 11.33 25.92 0.89
CA GLY A 212 10.13 26.72 0.62
C GLY A 212 8.94 25.94 0.06
N THR A 213 9.11 24.66 -0.30
CA THR A 213 7.99 23.79 -0.69
C THR A 213 7.06 23.56 0.51
N PRO A 214 5.71 23.65 0.34
CA PRO A 214 4.79 23.35 1.42
C PRO A 214 4.97 21.94 1.97
N LYS A 215 4.86 21.83 3.29
CA LYS A 215 4.82 20.54 3.97
C LYS A 215 3.56 19.78 3.54
N THR A 216 3.73 18.51 3.22
CA THR A 216 2.64 17.55 3.06
C THR A 216 2.41 16.87 4.41
N GLU A 217 1.15 16.83 4.83
CA GLU A 217 0.68 16.07 5.97
C GLU A 217 -0.40 15.08 5.50
N ILE A 218 -0.29 13.82 5.91
CA ILE A 218 -1.36 12.84 5.72
C ILE A 218 -1.77 12.32 7.08
N VAL A 219 -3.06 12.32 7.40
CA VAL A 219 -3.58 11.80 8.67
C VAL A 219 -4.71 10.80 8.44
N LEU A 220 -4.81 9.80 9.32
CA LEU A 220 -5.94 8.90 9.39
C LEU A 220 -7.16 9.65 9.94
N ILE A 221 -8.31 9.50 9.26
CA ILE A 221 -9.56 10.17 9.63
C ILE A 221 -10.60 9.17 10.13
N GLU A 222 -10.74 8.05 9.43
CA GLU A 222 -11.74 7.04 9.76
C GLU A 222 -11.22 5.65 9.42
N GLU A 223 -11.44 4.70 10.34
CA GLU A 223 -11.19 3.29 10.12
C GLU A 223 -12.50 2.57 9.82
N ASP A 224 -12.39 1.47 9.09
CA ASP A 224 -13.51 0.60 8.73
C ASP A 224 -14.71 1.32 8.09
N ILE A 225 -14.43 2.44 7.41
CA ILE A 225 -15.42 3.29 6.73
C ILE A 225 -16.28 2.52 5.70
N GLY A 226 -15.79 1.36 5.24
CA GLY A 226 -16.43 0.55 4.19
C GLY A 226 -16.25 1.17 2.80
N ASN A 227 -16.27 0.33 1.76
CA ASN A 227 -15.94 0.78 0.40
C ASN A 227 -16.91 1.84 -0.14
N ALA A 228 -18.22 1.68 0.07
CA ALA A 228 -19.24 2.57 -0.46
C ALA A 228 -19.14 4.00 0.11
N ARG A 229 -19.09 4.14 1.44
CA ARG A 229 -18.92 5.46 2.09
C ARG A 229 -17.58 6.09 1.74
N CYS A 230 -16.53 5.28 1.60
CA CYS A 230 -15.23 5.80 1.22
C CYS A 230 -15.26 6.42 -0.19
N LEU A 231 -15.88 5.74 -1.16
CA LEU A 231 -16.05 6.26 -2.52
C LEU A 231 -16.96 7.49 -2.57
N ASP A 232 -18.05 7.51 -1.78
CA ASP A 232 -18.92 8.69 -1.63
C ASP A 232 -18.15 9.93 -1.14
N ARG A 233 -17.26 9.76 -0.15
CA ARG A 233 -16.41 10.86 0.36
C ARG A 233 -15.46 11.40 -0.70
N ILE A 234 -14.89 10.52 -1.52
CA ILE A 234 -14.02 10.95 -2.63
C ILE A 234 -14.83 11.69 -3.69
N GLY A 235 -16.01 11.17 -4.07
CA GLY A 235 -16.86 11.75 -5.11
C GLY A 235 -17.37 13.15 -4.75
N LYS A 236 -17.87 13.33 -3.53
CA LYS A 236 -18.34 14.64 -3.03
C LYS A 236 -17.27 15.73 -3.07
N GLN A 237 -16.01 15.37 -2.86
CA GLN A 237 -14.89 16.31 -2.96
C GLN A 237 -14.62 16.74 -4.41
N GLU A 238 -14.81 15.84 -5.38
CA GLU A 238 -14.64 16.15 -6.79
C GLU A 238 -15.72 17.11 -7.28
N GLU A 239 -16.97 16.88 -6.89
CA GLU A 239 -18.12 17.74 -7.20
C GLU A 239 -17.93 19.17 -6.65
N SER A 240 -17.57 19.30 -5.37
CA SER A 240 -17.27 20.62 -4.76
C SER A 240 -16.10 21.36 -5.42
N ARG A 241 -15.15 20.65 -6.02
CA ARG A 241 -14.05 21.25 -6.79
C ARG A 241 -14.50 21.79 -8.14
N LEU A 242 -15.45 21.13 -8.79
CA LEU A 242 -16.00 21.58 -10.07
C LEU A 242 -16.89 22.81 -9.88
N ASP A 243 -17.67 22.87 -8.79
CA ASP A 243 -18.54 24.02 -8.49
C ASP A 243 -17.78 25.31 -8.14
N THR A 244 -16.56 25.19 -7.62
CA THR A 244 -15.68 26.34 -7.30
C THR A 244 -14.84 26.79 -8.49
N ALA A 245 -14.81 26.03 -9.59
CA ALA A 245 -14.09 26.34 -10.81
C ALA A 245 -15.03 26.90 -11.90
N GLY A 246 -16.03 27.69 -11.50
CA GLY A 246 -16.98 28.37 -12.40
C GLY A 246 -16.30 29.24 -13.48
N PRO A 247 -17.03 29.51 -14.57
CA PRO A 247 -16.50 29.81 -15.92
C PRO A 247 -15.53 30.99 -16.02
#